data_AF-A0A1F9ZEB7-F1
#
_entry.id   AF-A0A1F9ZEB7-F1
#
_cell.length_a   1.000
_cell.length_b   1.000
_cell.length_c   1.000
_cell.angle_alpha   90.00
_cell.angle_beta   90.00
_cell.angle_gamma   90.00
#
_symmetry.space_group_name_H-M   'P 1'
#
loop_
_entity.id
_entity.type
_entity.pdbx_description
1 polymer ?
#
loop_
_entity_poly.entity_id
_entity_poly.type
_entity_poly.pdbx_seq_one_letter_code
_entity_poly.pdbx_strand_id
1 'polypeptide(L)'
;MVYHPWREGSLKLLYGSAFRAPSVYERYYAAPPNIANPALHPETIRTYEAVWEQGFGVRRSVSVSYFQSRIANLIDQESLPDGSIQYVNKDKVRSEGMELYGKTDLTKDMSGHLGYTIQSTRVSGGDRMSNSPTHTAKLGLSRRSARGKARVSAEGFLISSRTTFQGGSLPPAAVLNLNVRVQPWWEGLTVYGGVFNVLDAAYSASGAAENAQADIPQDGRNFNVGLEYRFGRPYEKP
;
A
#
# COMPACT_ATOMS: atom_id res chain seq x y z
N MET A 1 -7.17 -16.45 17.43
CA MET A 1 -7.49 -16.19 18.86
C MET A 1 -7.58 -14.69 19.08
N VAL A 2 -8.53 -14.23 19.89
CA VAL A 2 -8.67 -12.81 20.28
C VAL A 2 -8.80 -12.76 21.81
N TYR A 3 -8.08 -11.86 22.43
CA TYR A 3 -8.05 -11.66 23.87
C TYR A 3 -8.16 -10.17 24.21
N HIS A 4 -8.86 -9.83 25.29
CA HIS A 4 -9.13 -8.45 25.70
C HIS A 4 -8.62 -8.17 27.12
N PRO A 5 -7.29 -8.06 27.33
CA PRO A 5 -6.73 -7.83 28.66
C PRO A 5 -6.90 -6.39 29.17
N TRP A 6 -7.19 -5.44 28.28
CA TRP A 6 -7.37 -4.03 28.62
C TRP A 6 -8.74 -3.54 28.21
N ARG A 7 -9.23 -2.50 28.90
CA ARG A 7 -10.40 -1.75 28.47
C ARG A 7 -10.08 -1.05 27.15
N GLU A 8 -10.94 -1.24 26.14
CA GLU A 8 -10.74 -0.74 24.78
C GLU A 8 -9.45 -1.27 24.10
N GLY A 9 -8.89 -2.38 24.59
CA GLY A 9 -7.71 -3.02 24.00
C GLY A 9 -7.99 -4.45 23.55
N SER A 10 -7.22 -4.92 22.58
CA SER A 10 -7.24 -6.32 22.16
C SER A 10 -5.86 -6.81 21.73
N LEU A 11 -5.63 -8.10 21.98
CA LEU A 11 -4.50 -8.87 21.46
C LEU A 11 -5.06 -9.98 20.59
N LYS A 12 -4.58 -10.07 19.35
CA LYS A 12 -5.03 -11.06 18.36
C LYS A 12 -3.83 -11.89 17.92
N LEU A 13 -4.02 -13.20 17.87
CA LEU A 13 -3.11 -14.13 17.23
C LEU A 13 -3.86 -14.78 16.07
N LEU A 14 -3.37 -14.55 14.86
CA LEU A 14 -3.99 -14.96 13.62
C LEU A 14 -3.07 -15.95 12.90
N TYR A 15 -3.67 -16.98 12.34
CA TYR A 15 -3.03 -17.88 11.40
C TYR A 15 -3.96 -17.98 10.19
N GLY A 16 -3.39 -17.77 9.01
CA GLY A 16 -4.13 -17.83 7.75
C GLY A 16 -3.33 -18.57 6.70
N SER A 17 -4.06 -19.24 5.80
CA SER A 17 -3.48 -19.81 4.58
C SER A 17 -4.32 -19.44 3.39
N ALA A 18 -3.66 -19.14 2.27
CA ALA A 18 -4.31 -18.91 0.99
C ALA A 18 -3.50 -19.59 -0.12
N PHE A 19 -4.08 -19.65 -1.32
CA PHE A 19 -3.41 -20.21 -2.49
C PHE A 19 -3.75 -19.39 -3.73
N ARG A 20 -2.87 -19.46 -4.73
CA ARG A 20 -3.11 -18.94 -6.08
C ARG A 20 -2.96 -20.08 -7.07
N ALA A 21 -4.03 -20.37 -7.80
CA ALA A 21 -3.96 -21.33 -8.90
C ALA A 21 -3.15 -20.73 -10.07
N PRO A 22 -2.38 -21.54 -10.82
CA PRO A 22 -1.74 -21.07 -12.04
C PRO A 22 -2.80 -20.64 -13.05
N SER A 23 -2.55 -19.52 -13.72
CA SER A 23 -3.39 -19.03 -14.82
C SER A 23 -3.26 -19.91 -16.07
N VAL A 24 -4.23 -19.80 -16.97
CA VAL A 24 -4.18 -20.48 -18.29
C VAL A 24 -2.94 -20.04 -19.07
N TYR A 25 -2.57 -18.76 -18.98
CA TYR A 25 -1.37 -18.21 -19.62
C TYR A 25 -0.11 -18.89 -19.07
N GLU A 26 0.07 -18.94 -17.75
CA GLU A 26 1.25 -19.57 -17.12
C GLU A 26 1.37 -21.07 -17.47
N ARG A 27 0.26 -21.79 -17.60
CA ARG A 27 0.28 -23.24 -17.88
C ARG A 27 0.45 -23.60 -19.35
N TYR A 28 -0.18 -22.85 -20.24
CA TYR A 28 -0.41 -23.30 -21.62
C TYR A 28 0.09 -22.34 -22.69
N TYR A 29 0.52 -21.13 -22.34
CA TYR A 29 1.11 -20.23 -23.32
C TYR A 29 2.43 -20.81 -23.83
N ALA A 30 2.49 -21.07 -25.13
CA ALA A 30 3.67 -21.55 -25.83
C ALA A 30 3.82 -20.78 -27.14
N ALA A 31 4.81 -19.89 -27.17
CA ALA A 31 5.21 -19.12 -28.34
C ALA A 31 6.67 -18.71 -28.15
N PRO A 32 7.60 -19.05 -29.06
CA PRO A 32 9.03 -18.80 -28.89
C PRO A 32 9.32 -17.36 -28.43
N PRO A 33 10.16 -17.16 -27.39
CA PRO A 33 10.96 -18.16 -26.67
C PRO A 33 10.21 -18.93 -25.56
N ASN A 34 8.93 -18.63 -25.32
CA ASN A 34 8.15 -19.21 -24.22
C ASN A 34 7.65 -20.63 -24.52
N ILE A 35 7.80 -21.52 -23.54
CA ILE A 35 7.26 -22.89 -23.58
C ILE A 35 6.24 -23.10 -22.46
N ALA A 36 5.24 -23.94 -22.74
CA ALA A 36 4.17 -24.26 -21.78
C ALA A 36 4.70 -25.12 -20.62
N ASN A 37 4.03 -25.01 -19.47
CA ASN A 37 4.23 -25.90 -18.33
C ASN A 37 2.88 -26.34 -17.72
N PRO A 38 2.24 -27.38 -18.26
CA PRO A 38 1.00 -27.91 -17.69
C PRO A 38 1.18 -28.50 -16.28
N ALA A 39 2.41 -28.80 -15.85
CA ALA A 39 2.69 -29.42 -14.55
C ALA A 39 2.75 -28.42 -13.38
N LEU A 40 2.51 -27.12 -13.62
CA LEU A 40 2.49 -26.12 -12.54
C LEU A 40 1.50 -26.47 -11.42
N HIS A 41 1.99 -26.34 -10.20
CA HIS A 41 1.21 -26.45 -8.98
C HIS A 41 0.76 -25.07 -8.47
N PRO A 42 -0.35 -24.99 -7.72
CA PRO A 42 -0.73 -23.77 -7.03
C PRO A 42 0.34 -23.27 -6.06
N GLU A 43 0.50 -21.95 -6.03
CA GLU A 43 1.25 -21.26 -4.98
C GLU A 43 0.46 -21.35 -3.68
N THR A 44 1.15 -21.50 -2.56
CA THR A 44 0.51 -21.46 -1.24
C THR A 44 1.21 -20.46 -0.34
N ILE A 45 0.43 -19.67 0.39
CA ILE A 45 0.94 -18.74 1.40
C ILE A 45 0.39 -19.14 2.77
N ARG A 46 1.26 -19.11 3.78
CA ARG A 46 0.90 -19.27 5.18
C ARG A 46 1.41 -18.07 5.96
N THR A 47 0.54 -17.47 6.76
CA THR A 47 0.84 -16.26 7.52
C THR A 47 0.50 -16.46 8.98
N TYR A 48 1.44 -16.08 9.84
CA TYR A 48 1.24 -15.92 11.27
C TYR A 48 1.28 -14.43 11.58
N GLU A 49 0.32 -13.93 12.35
CA GLU A 49 0.25 -12.51 12.69
C GLU A 49 -0.15 -12.33 14.15
N ALA A 50 0.57 -11.45 14.83
CA ALA A 50 0.25 -10.99 16.18
C ALA A 50 -0.11 -9.51 16.11
N VAL A 51 -1.29 -9.14 16.59
CA VAL A 51 -1.82 -7.77 16.53
C VAL A 51 -2.18 -7.30 17.92
N TRP A 52 -1.67 -6.14 18.30
CA TRP A 52 -2.10 -5.39 19.47
C TRP A 52 -2.85 -4.14 19.02
N GLU A 53 -4.05 -3.95 19.53
CA GLU A 53 -4.85 -2.74 19.31
C GLU A 53 -5.21 -2.10 20.64
N GLN A 54 -5.15 -0.78 20.70
CA GLN A 54 -5.56 -0.01 21.88
C GLN A 54 -6.30 1.26 21.46
N GLY A 55 -7.55 1.36 21.92
CA GLY A 55 -8.34 2.59 21.90
C GLY A 55 -8.03 3.48 23.11
N PHE A 56 -8.16 4.79 22.91
CA PHE A 56 -8.14 5.78 24.00
C PHE A 56 -9.37 6.68 23.87
N GLY A 57 -10.50 6.18 24.36
CA GLY A 57 -11.81 6.77 24.14
C GLY A 57 -12.26 6.66 22.68
N VAL A 58 -13.28 7.44 22.30
CA VAL A 58 -13.96 7.28 21.01
C VAL A 58 -13.14 7.80 19.81
N ARG A 59 -12.09 8.60 20.06
CA ARG A 59 -11.45 9.43 19.01
C ARG A 59 -10.00 9.09 18.72
N ARG A 60 -9.43 8.09 19.40
CA ARG A 60 -8.02 7.76 19.31
C ARG A 60 -7.83 6.26 19.33
N SER A 61 -6.95 5.76 18.47
CA SER A 61 -6.58 4.35 18.47
C SER A 61 -5.19 4.15 17.90
N VAL A 62 -4.51 3.15 18.41
CA VAL A 62 -3.21 2.65 17.92
C VAL A 62 -3.35 1.15 17.66
N SER A 63 -2.68 0.68 16.62
CA SER A 63 -2.52 -0.73 16.28
C SER A 63 -1.05 -0.99 15.95
N VAL A 64 -0.52 -2.10 16.46
CA VAL A 64 0.78 -2.63 16.10
C VAL A 64 0.61 -4.08 15.71
N SER A 65 1.10 -4.47 14.55
CA SER A 65 1.14 -5.86 14.12
C SER A 65 2.57 -6.30 13.85
N TYR A 66 2.84 -7.58 14.12
CA TYR A 66 3.99 -8.30 13.59
C TYR A 66 3.45 -9.45 12.76
N PHE A 67 3.96 -9.60 11.54
CA PHE A 67 3.56 -10.67 10.64
C PHE A 67 4.76 -11.42 10.11
N GLN A 68 4.56 -12.72 9.87
CA GLN A 68 5.50 -13.57 9.15
C GLN A 68 4.72 -14.42 8.15
N SER A 69 5.08 -14.28 6.88
CA SER A 69 4.48 -14.97 5.74
C SER A 69 5.51 -15.85 5.04
N ARG A 70 5.09 -17.05 4.63
CA ARG A 70 5.88 -17.98 3.83
C ARG A 70 5.08 -18.40 2.62
N ILE A 71 5.63 -18.14 1.43
CA ILE A 71 5.12 -18.61 0.15
C ILE A 71 5.89 -19.86 -0.23
N ALA A 72 5.18 -20.87 -0.73
CA ALA A 72 5.74 -22.07 -1.33
C ALA A 72 5.19 -22.24 -2.75
N ASN A 73 6.00 -22.89 -3.60
CA ASN A 73 5.72 -23.12 -5.02
C ASN A 73 5.48 -21.82 -5.80
N LEU A 74 6.22 -20.74 -5.52
CA LEU A 74 6.07 -19.47 -6.22
C LEU A 74 6.20 -19.72 -7.73
N ILE A 75 5.20 -19.34 -8.52
CA ILE A 75 5.25 -19.47 -9.97
C ILE A 75 5.99 -18.24 -10.46
N ASP A 76 7.14 -18.48 -11.08
CA ASP A 76 8.00 -17.45 -11.61
C ASP A 76 8.59 -17.91 -12.94
N GLN A 77 9.04 -16.95 -13.74
CA GLN A 77 9.61 -17.21 -15.05
C GLN A 77 11.11 -17.55 -14.91
N GLU A 78 11.56 -18.56 -15.64
CA GLU A 78 12.95 -18.99 -15.65
C GLU A 78 13.43 -19.21 -17.09
N SER A 79 14.65 -18.76 -17.37
CA SER A 79 15.32 -19.04 -18.64
C SER A 79 16.05 -20.38 -18.54
N LEU A 80 15.70 -21.31 -19.42
CA LEU A 80 16.33 -22.63 -19.51
C LEU A 80 17.66 -22.55 -20.28
N PRO A 81 18.57 -23.54 -20.13
CA PRO A 81 19.88 -23.54 -20.79
C PRO A 81 19.83 -23.47 -22.33
N ASP A 82 18.71 -23.86 -22.94
CA ASP A 82 18.46 -23.79 -24.38
C ASP A 82 17.96 -22.40 -24.86
N GLY A 83 17.88 -21.43 -23.94
CA GLY A 83 17.39 -20.08 -24.22
C GLY A 83 15.87 -19.96 -24.27
N SER A 84 15.14 -21.06 -24.05
CA SER A 84 13.69 -21.01 -23.87
C SER A 84 13.32 -20.45 -22.50
N ILE A 85 12.10 -19.95 -22.39
CA ILE A 85 11.58 -19.36 -21.17
C ILE A 85 10.36 -20.15 -20.71
N GLN A 86 10.34 -20.57 -19.45
CA GLN A 86 9.26 -21.36 -18.89
C GLN A 86 8.82 -20.82 -17.53
N TYR A 87 7.52 -20.90 -17.24
CA TYR A 87 7.03 -20.73 -15.88
C TYR A 87 7.30 -22.00 -15.07
N VAL A 88 7.91 -21.85 -13.89
CA VAL A 88 8.22 -22.95 -12.98
C VAL A 88 7.83 -22.60 -11.55
N ASN A 89 7.56 -23.63 -10.73
CA ASN A 89 7.41 -23.42 -9.30
C ASN A 89 8.81 -23.30 -8.66
N LYS A 90 9.22 -22.08 -8.30
CA LYS A 90 10.46 -21.78 -7.59
C LYS A 90 10.33 -21.91 -6.08
N ASP A 91 11.50 -21.86 -5.45
CA ASP A 91 11.69 -21.99 -4.00
C ASP A 91 11.06 -20.85 -3.18
N LYS A 92 10.99 -21.10 -1.87
CA LYS A 92 10.12 -20.39 -0.92
C LYS A 92 10.48 -18.93 -0.72
N VAL A 93 9.50 -18.03 -0.76
CA VAL A 93 9.66 -16.63 -0.35
C VAL A 93 9.25 -16.50 1.12
N ARG A 94 10.07 -15.79 1.91
CA ARG A 94 9.73 -15.40 3.27
C ARG A 94 9.61 -13.89 3.33
N SER A 95 8.50 -13.41 3.88
CA SER A 95 8.30 -12.01 4.21
C SER A 95 8.00 -11.89 5.69
N GLU A 96 8.62 -10.94 6.37
CA GLU A 96 8.31 -10.61 7.75
C GLU A 96 8.41 -9.11 7.98
N GLY A 97 7.61 -8.60 8.90
CA GLY A 97 7.56 -7.17 9.14
C GLY A 97 6.73 -6.79 10.35
N MET A 98 6.78 -5.51 10.64
CA MET A 98 5.94 -4.86 11.64
C MET A 98 5.21 -3.69 11.01
N GLU A 99 3.96 -3.51 11.40
CA GLU A 99 3.15 -2.36 11.01
C GLU A 99 2.70 -1.62 12.26
N LEU A 100 2.77 -0.29 12.18
CA LEU A 100 2.23 0.63 13.16
C LEU A 100 1.18 1.47 12.47
N TYR A 101 -0.01 1.52 13.04
CA TYR A 101 -1.06 2.43 12.61
C TYR A 101 -1.63 3.19 13.80
N GLY A 102 -1.85 4.49 13.63
CA GLY A 102 -2.46 5.34 14.64
C GLY A 102 -3.39 6.36 14.01
N LYS A 103 -4.50 6.66 14.68
CA LYS A 103 -5.39 7.78 14.34
C LYS A 103 -5.82 8.51 15.60
N THR A 104 -5.99 9.83 15.50
CA THR A 104 -6.36 10.66 16.64
C THR A 104 -7.08 11.94 16.21
N ASP A 105 -8.11 12.34 16.95
CA ASP A 105 -8.54 13.74 17.00
C ASP A 105 -7.59 14.50 17.94
N LEU A 106 -6.77 15.37 17.35
CA LEU A 106 -5.84 16.24 18.07
C LEU A 106 -6.59 17.37 18.79
N THR A 107 -7.63 17.91 18.14
CA THR A 107 -8.58 18.86 18.71
C THR A 107 -9.99 18.58 18.16
N LYS A 108 -11.01 19.37 18.56
CA LYS A 108 -12.37 19.24 18.01
C LYS A 108 -12.44 19.43 16.48
N ASP A 109 -11.50 20.16 15.92
CA ASP A 109 -11.46 20.55 14.51
C ASP A 109 -10.28 19.92 13.76
N MET A 110 -9.37 19.23 14.44
CA MET A 110 -8.15 18.70 13.84
C MET A 110 -8.00 17.22 14.13
N SER A 111 -7.76 16.43 13.08
CA SER A 111 -7.52 15.00 13.17
C SER A 111 -6.26 14.61 12.39
N GLY A 112 -5.64 13.52 12.79
CA GLY A 112 -4.45 13.00 12.13
C GLY A 112 -4.41 11.48 12.14
N HIS A 113 -3.59 10.94 11.25
CA HIS A 113 -3.28 9.52 11.19
C HIS A 113 -1.84 9.29 10.77
N LEU A 114 -1.26 8.19 11.23
CA LEU A 114 0.08 7.73 10.90
C LEU A 114 0.01 6.24 10.57
N GLY A 115 0.63 5.83 9.47
CA GLY A 115 0.95 4.46 9.15
C GLY A 115 2.45 4.32 8.92
N TYR A 116 3.06 3.27 9.43
CA TYR A 116 4.46 2.96 9.21
C TYR A 116 4.65 1.45 9.12
N THR A 117 5.31 0.99 8.07
CA THR A 117 5.64 -0.42 7.88
C THR A 117 7.14 -0.57 7.75
N ILE A 118 7.70 -1.53 8.48
CA ILE A 118 9.04 -2.05 8.28
C ILE A 118 8.94 -3.52 7.88
N GLN A 119 9.53 -3.90 6.74
CA GLN A 119 9.43 -5.27 6.25
C GLN A 119 10.70 -5.73 5.53
N SER A 120 10.90 -7.05 5.52
CA SER A 120 11.94 -7.70 4.74
C SER A 120 11.36 -8.90 4.03
N THR A 121 11.49 -8.91 2.71
CA THR A 121 11.10 -10.03 1.85
C THR A 121 12.33 -10.61 1.19
N ARG A 122 12.55 -11.92 1.36
CA ARG A 122 13.71 -12.65 0.85
C ARG A 122 13.26 -13.89 0.09
N VAL A 123 13.93 -14.14 -1.03
CA VAL A 123 13.80 -15.39 -1.80
C VAL A 123 14.83 -16.39 -1.26
N SER A 124 14.47 -17.67 -1.19
CA SER A 124 15.43 -18.72 -0.84
C SER A 124 16.55 -18.76 -1.90
N GLY A 125 17.77 -18.44 -1.48
CA GLY A 125 18.88 -18.12 -2.40
C GLY A 125 19.68 -16.87 -2.00
N GLY A 126 19.08 -16.02 -1.14
CA GLY A 126 19.80 -14.98 -0.40
C GLY A 126 19.41 -13.54 -0.74
N ASP A 127 18.88 -13.31 -1.94
CA ASP A 127 18.58 -11.97 -2.40
C ASP A 127 17.24 -11.44 -1.87
N ARG A 128 17.21 -10.12 -1.67
CA ARG A 128 15.99 -9.39 -1.34
C ARG A 128 15.08 -9.36 -2.56
N MET A 129 13.78 -9.51 -2.33
CA MET A 129 12.79 -9.38 -3.39
C MET A 129 12.89 -7.99 -4.02
N SER A 130 12.86 -7.93 -5.35
CA SER A 130 12.76 -6.67 -6.08
C SER A 130 11.46 -5.95 -5.74
N ASN A 131 11.49 -4.62 -5.87
CA ASN A 131 10.36 -3.72 -5.60
C ASN A 131 9.74 -3.90 -4.18
N SER A 132 10.51 -4.41 -3.22
CA SER A 132 10.08 -4.60 -1.82
C SER A 132 10.75 -3.57 -0.91
N PRO A 133 10.19 -2.35 -0.75
CA PRO A 133 10.77 -1.34 0.14
C PRO A 133 10.83 -1.84 1.58
N THR A 134 11.94 -1.52 2.26
CA THR A 134 12.14 -1.89 3.68
C THR A 134 11.27 -1.05 4.59
N HIS A 135 11.13 0.25 4.28
CA HIS A 135 10.34 1.18 5.09
C HIS A 135 9.35 1.92 4.21
N THR A 136 8.11 1.99 4.68
CA THR A 136 7.10 2.88 4.12
C THR A 136 6.43 3.65 5.26
N ALA A 137 6.06 4.89 5.00
CA ALA A 137 5.34 5.71 5.97
C ALA A 137 4.26 6.52 5.27
N LYS A 138 3.15 6.75 5.97
CA LYS A 138 2.09 7.65 5.55
C LYS A 138 1.64 8.47 6.74
N LEU A 139 1.63 9.80 6.60
CA LEU A 139 1.16 10.72 7.64
C LEU A 139 0.11 11.63 7.05
N GLY A 140 -1.04 11.74 7.69
CA GLY A 140 -2.09 12.67 7.30
C GLY A 140 -2.53 13.56 8.44
N LEU A 141 -2.78 14.82 8.13
CA LEU A 141 -3.34 15.82 9.03
C LEU A 141 -4.50 16.52 8.34
N SER A 142 -5.62 16.71 9.03
CA SER A 142 -6.74 17.48 8.52
C SER A 142 -7.26 18.44 9.58
N ARG A 143 -7.63 19.65 9.14
CA ARG A 143 -8.23 20.68 9.97
C ARG A 143 -9.50 21.20 9.32
N ARG A 144 -10.60 21.21 10.07
CA ARG A 144 -11.85 21.89 9.73
C ARG A 144 -11.83 23.33 10.25
N SER A 145 -12.52 24.23 9.56
CA SER A 145 -12.82 25.56 10.11
C SER A 145 -13.83 25.45 11.24
N ALA A 146 -13.89 26.45 12.13
CA ALA A 146 -14.77 26.45 13.30
C ALA A 146 -16.27 26.35 12.94
N ARG A 147 -16.66 26.74 11.72
CA ARG A 147 -18.03 26.62 11.19
C ARG A 147 -18.24 25.38 10.32
N GLY A 148 -17.26 24.48 10.22
CA GLY A 148 -17.30 23.27 9.39
C GLY A 148 -17.29 23.49 7.87
N LYS A 149 -17.35 24.74 7.40
CA LYS A 149 -17.45 25.11 5.98
C LYS A 149 -16.17 24.93 5.18
N ALA A 150 -15.02 24.74 5.82
CA ALA A 150 -13.77 24.51 5.13
C ALA A 150 -13.01 23.37 5.78
N ARG A 151 -12.28 22.60 4.97
CA ARG A 151 -11.35 21.57 5.41
C ARG A 151 -10.07 21.72 4.62
N VAL A 152 -8.96 21.77 5.33
CA VAL A 152 -7.60 21.67 4.77
C VAL A 152 -7.02 20.34 5.22
N SER A 153 -6.28 19.67 4.34
CA SER A 153 -5.58 18.44 4.68
C SER A 153 -4.21 18.39 4.02
N ALA A 154 -3.25 17.87 4.75
CA ALA A 154 -1.91 17.56 4.28
C ALA A 154 -1.68 16.05 4.41
N GLU A 155 -1.10 15.42 3.40
CA GLU A 155 -0.77 14.00 3.40
C GLU A 155 0.65 13.80 2.87
N GLY A 156 1.51 13.21 3.69
CA GLY A 156 2.87 12.81 3.34
C GLY A 156 2.95 11.30 3.13
N PHE A 157 3.68 10.89 2.11
CA PHE A 157 4.04 9.49 1.85
C PHE A 157 5.56 9.39 1.74
N LEU A 158 6.15 8.36 2.35
CA LEU A 158 7.58 8.05 2.28
C LEU A 158 7.73 6.58 1.87
N ILE A 159 8.65 6.35 0.95
CA ILE A 159 9.08 5.00 0.54
C ILE A 159 10.61 4.95 0.56
N SER A 160 11.17 3.92 1.18
CA SER A 160 12.61 3.72 1.20
C SER A 160 13.15 3.33 -0.18
N SER A 161 14.47 3.31 -0.31
CA SER A 161 15.11 2.69 -1.47
C SER A 161 14.69 1.24 -1.61
N ARG A 162 14.68 0.78 -2.87
CA ARG A 162 14.35 -0.59 -3.26
C ARG A 162 15.01 -0.91 -4.61
N THR A 163 15.24 -2.18 -4.87
CA THR A 163 15.73 -2.63 -6.17
C THR A 163 14.59 -2.68 -7.19
N THR A 164 14.88 -2.43 -8.45
CA THR A 164 13.91 -2.66 -9.55
C THR A 164 13.89 -4.12 -9.94
N PHE A 165 12.87 -4.53 -10.71
CA PHE A 165 12.81 -5.88 -11.27
C PHE A 165 14.06 -6.23 -12.09
N GLN A 166 14.56 -5.27 -12.89
CA GLN A 166 15.75 -5.43 -13.73
C GLN A 166 17.10 -5.27 -12.97
N GLY A 167 17.09 -5.25 -11.63
CA GLY A 167 18.30 -5.17 -10.80
C GLY A 167 18.88 -3.77 -10.60
N GLY A 168 18.20 -2.72 -11.09
CA GLY A 168 18.54 -1.33 -10.79
C GLY A 168 18.18 -0.94 -9.35
N SER A 169 18.51 0.28 -8.94
CA SER A 169 18.18 0.83 -7.63
C SER A 169 17.30 2.06 -7.76
N LEU A 170 16.21 2.10 -6.99
CA LEU A 170 15.38 3.29 -6.84
C LEU A 170 15.75 3.99 -5.53
N PRO A 171 16.03 5.30 -5.56
CA PRO A 171 16.28 6.08 -4.35
C PRO A 171 15.02 6.15 -3.47
N PRO A 172 15.18 6.46 -2.17
CA PRO A 172 14.03 6.76 -1.33
C PRO A 172 13.31 8.02 -1.85
N ALA A 173 12.00 8.08 -1.66
CA ALA A 173 11.19 9.22 -2.08
C ALA A 173 10.22 9.64 -0.97
N ALA A 174 9.97 10.94 -0.90
CA ALA A 174 8.96 11.52 -0.03
C ALA A 174 8.08 12.49 -0.84
N VAL A 175 6.77 12.28 -0.78
CA VAL A 175 5.77 13.06 -1.52
C VAL A 175 4.83 13.71 -0.52
N LEU A 176 4.58 15.00 -0.69
CA LEU A 176 3.65 15.77 0.12
C LEU A 176 2.50 16.27 -0.75
N ASN A 177 1.28 16.04 -0.31
CA ASN A 177 0.05 16.46 -0.98
C ASN A 177 -0.74 17.40 -0.06
N LEU A 178 -1.30 18.46 -0.63
CA LEU A 178 -2.17 19.42 0.05
C LEU A 178 -3.52 19.45 -0.64
N ASN A 179 -4.60 19.37 0.13
CA ASN A 179 -5.96 19.44 -0.38
C ASN A 179 -6.78 20.43 0.45
N VAL A 180 -7.67 21.15 -0.23
CA VAL A 180 -8.63 22.07 0.38
C VAL A 180 -10.03 21.80 -0.19
N ARG A 181 -11.02 21.83 0.69
CA ARG A 181 -12.44 21.78 0.33
C ARG A 181 -13.16 22.88 1.09
N VAL A 182 -13.99 23.65 0.40
CA VAL A 182 -14.75 24.78 0.95
C VAL A 182 -16.20 24.70 0.47
N GLN A 183 -17.13 24.90 1.39
CA GLN A 183 -18.53 25.18 1.13
C GLN A 183 -18.72 26.70 1.26
N PRO A 184 -18.81 27.43 0.14
CA PRO A 184 -18.97 28.88 0.15
C PRO A 184 -20.37 29.29 0.64
N TRP A 185 -20.74 30.55 0.42
CA TRP A 185 -22.04 31.10 0.84
C TRP A 185 -23.22 30.57 0.03
N TRP A 186 -23.01 30.08 -1.20
CA TRP A 186 -24.08 29.47 -2.00
C TRP A 186 -24.39 28.06 -1.50
N GLU A 187 -25.63 27.86 -1.06
CA GLU A 187 -26.12 26.54 -0.65
C GLU A 187 -25.99 25.54 -1.79
N GLY A 188 -25.59 24.32 -1.44
CA GLY A 188 -25.36 23.23 -2.40
C GLY A 188 -24.01 23.27 -3.11
N LEU A 189 -23.31 24.41 -3.15
CA LEU A 189 -21.99 24.50 -3.79
C LEU A 189 -20.87 24.00 -2.87
N THR A 190 -19.94 23.23 -3.43
CA THR A 190 -18.66 22.88 -2.83
C THR A 190 -17.55 23.12 -3.86
N VAL A 191 -16.53 23.87 -3.46
CA VAL A 191 -15.30 24.08 -4.23
C VAL A 191 -14.20 23.24 -3.59
N TYR A 192 -13.41 22.55 -4.40
CA TYR A 192 -12.25 21.83 -3.91
C TYR A 192 -11.07 21.98 -4.86
N GLY A 193 -9.88 21.80 -4.31
CA GLY A 193 -8.66 21.76 -5.08
C GLY A 193 -7.52 21.22 -4.26
N GLY A 194 -6.42 20.96 -4.93
CA GLY A 194 -5.28 20.31 -4.34
C GLY A 194 -4.03 20.49 -5.17
N VAL A 195 -2.90 20.38 -4.48
CA VAL A 195 -1.57 20.33 -5.05
C VAL A 195 -0.99 18.99 -4.63
N PHE A 196 -0.69 18.12 -5.58
CA PHE A 196 -0.02 16.87 -5.32
C PHE A 196 1.45 17.02 -5.66
N ASN A 197 2.28 16.31 -4.89
CA ASN A 197 3.73 16.44 -4.96
C ASN A 197 4.18 17.92 -4.84
N VAL A 198 3.76 18.58 -3.76
CA VAL A 198 4.01 20.01 -3.45
C VAL A 198 5.50 20.35 -3.44
N LEU A 199 6.35 19.37 -3.15
CA LEU A 199 7.80 19.54 -3.13
C LEU A 199 8.45 19.28 -4.51
N ASP A 200 7.67 18.88 -5.51
CA ASP A 200 8.14 18.49 -6.85
C ASP A 200 9.24 17.44 -6.78
N ALA A 201 9.05 16.45 -5.91
CA ALA A 201 9.99 15.35 -5.74
C ALA A 201 9.98 14.48 -7.01
N ALA A 202 11.15 14.29 -7.61
CA ALA A 202 11.33 13.31 -8.68
C ALA A 202 11.37 11.90 -8.07
N TYR A 203 10.44 11.04 -8.47
CA TYR A 203 10.38 9.66 -8.01
C TYR A 203 9.85 8.73 -9.10
N SER A 204 10.17 7.45 -8.97
CA SER A 204 9.79 6.43 -9.95
C SER A 204 9.21 5.19 -9.27
N ALA A 205 8.31 4.52 -9.98
CA ALA A 205 7.91 3.14 -9.69
C ALA A 205 8.91 2.17 -10.33
N SER A 206 9.05 0.95 -9.78
CA SER A 206 9.78 -0.10 -10.49
C SER A 206 8.93 -0.54 -11.67
N GLY A 207 9.54 -0.71 -12.85
CA GLY A 207 8.96 -1.52 -13.91
C GLY A 207 8.83 -2.98 -13.48
N ALA A 208 7.94 -3.70 -14.14
CA ALA A 208 7.74 -5.15 -14.05
C ALA A 208 8.43 -5.87 -15.24
N ALA A 209 8.30 -7.19 -15.31
CA ALA A 209 8.94 -8.02 -16.34
C ALA A 209 8.52 -7.63 -17.77
N GLU A 210 7.29 -7.16 -17.92
CA GLU A 210 6.69 -6.70 -19.16
C GLU A 210 7.11 -5.28 -19.58
N ASN A 211 7.80 -4.53 -18.71
CA ASN A 211 8.24 -3.17 -19.01
C ASN A 211 9.68 -3.17 -19.54
N ALA A 212 9.91 -2.39 -20.60
CA ALA A 212 11.26 -2.14 -21.09
C ALA A 212 12.06 -1.28 -20.11
N GLN A 213 11.39 -0.32 -19.46
CA GLN A 213 12.00 0.59 -18.49
C GLN A 213 12.16 -0.07 -17.12
N ALA A 214 13.34 0.03 -16.52
CA ALA A 214 13.59 -0.40 -15.14
C ALA A 214 12.83 0.48 -14.13
N ASP A 215 12.72 1.77 -14.43
CA ASP A 215 12.09 2.79 -13.62
C ASP A 215 11.03 3.55 -14.45
N ILE A 216 9.85 3.73 -13.86
CA ILE A 216 8.73 4.44 -14.48
C ILE A 216 8.57 5.76 -13.72
N PRO A 217 9.03 6.89 -14.29
CA PRO A 217 8.88 8.20 -13.68
C PRO A 217 7.41 8.47 -13.32
N GLN A 218 7.20 9.02 -12.14
CA GLN A 218 5.89 9.43 -11.68
C GLN A 218 5.71 10.93 -11.86
N ASP A 219 4.46 11.37 -11.79
CA ASP A 219 4.12 12.78 -11.95
C ASP A 219 4.88 13.65 -10.95
N GLY A 220 5.43 14.76 -11.47
CA GLY A 220 5.93 15.86 -10.66
C GLY A 220 4.77 16.59 -9.98
N ARG A 221 4.96 17.86 -9.67
CA ARG A 221 3.92 18.69 -9.09
C ARG A 221 2.70 18.79 -10.02
N ASN A 222 1.54 18.39 -9.52
CA ASN A 222 0.30 18.48 -10.26
C ASN A 222 -0.80 19.16 -9.43
N PHE A 223 -1.80 19.69 -10.13
CA PHE A 223 -2.87 20.51 -9.55
C PHE A 223 -4.22 19.98 -9.98
N ASN A 224 -5.18 19.95 -9.05
CA ASN A 224 -6.58 19.74 -9.40
C ASN A 224 -7.46 20.84 -8.81
N VAL A 225 -8.52 21.16 -9.54
CA VAL A 225 -9.58 22.07 -9.09
C VAL A 225 -10.90 21.47 -9.56
N GLY A 226 -11.92 21.55 -8.71
CA GLY A 226 -13.25 21.08 -9.05
C GLY A 226 -14.35 21.80 -8.27
N LEU A 227 -15.54 21.69 -8.84
CA LEU A 227 -16.78 22.28 -8.33
C LEU A 227 -17.83 21.17 -8.29
N GLU A 228 -18.53 21.07 -7.17
CA GLU A 228 -19.64 20.14 -6.97
C GLU A 228 -20.86 20.95 -6.54
N TYR A 229 -22.00 20.79 -7.22
CA TYR A 229 -23.25 21.41 -6.84
C TYR A 229 -24.31 20.35 -6.56
N ARG A 230 -24.89 20.37 -5.36
CA ARG A 230 -25.97 19.45 -4.95
C ARG A 230 -27.32 20.13 -5.03
N PHE A 231 -28.23 19.55 -5.82
CA PHE A 231 -29.62 19.97 -5.89
C PHE A 231 -30.44 19.29 -4.78
N GLY A 232 -31.15 20.07 -3.96
CA GLY A 232 -32.09 19.58 -2.95
C GLY A 232 -31.84 20.11 -1.53
N ARG A 233 -32.90 20.25 -0.73
CA ARG A 233 -32.79 20.60 0.70
C ARG A 233 -32.25 19.38 1.48
N PRO A 234 -31.36 19.57 2.48
CA PRO A 234 -31.00 18.48 3.39
C PRO A 234 -32.27 17.94 4.04
N TYR A 235 -32.42 16.62 4.04
CA TYR A 235 -33.53 15.94 4.70
C TYR A 235 -33.36 16.16 6.22
N GLU A 236 -34.07 17.13 6.78
CA GLU A 236 -34.25 17.22 8.23
C GLU A 236 -35.06 15.99 8.65
N LYS A 237 -34.44 15.08 9.41
CA LYS A 237 -35.23 14.05 10.11
C LYS A 237 -36.16 14.77 11.11
N PRO A 238 -37.43 14.35 11.21
CA PRO A 238 -38.39 14.92 12.15
C PRO A 238 -37.96 14.74 13.61
#